data_AF-A0A969XMJ3-F1
#
_entry.id   AF-A0A969XMJ3-F1
#
_cell.length_a   1.000
_cell.length_b   1.000
_cell.length_c   1.000
_cell.angle_alpha   90.00
_cell.angle_beta   90.00
_cell.angle_gamma   90.00
#
_symmetry.space_group_name_H-M   'P 1'
#
loop_
_entity.id
_entity.type
_entity.pdbx_description
1 polymer ?
#
loop_
_entity_poly.entity_id
_entity_poly.type
_entity_poly.pdbx_seq_one_letter_code
_entity_poly.pdbx_strand_id
1 'polypeptide(L)'
;MTTEPSQRPVRVGLIQDVPIKWDLAANWHTFETLFLRGVERGAQILCTPECFLDGYVSSDESGWPEPGFRDVAQPLDGEYVTRAR
;
A
#
# COMPACT_ATOMS: atom_id res chain seq x y z
N MET A 1 12.52 30.63 31.72
CA MET A 1 13.12 29.55 30.92
C MET A 1 12.04 29.01 30.00
N THR A 2 12.10 29.35 28.72
CA THR A 2 11.26 28.76 27.68
C THR A 2 11.86 27.40 27.31
N THR A 3 11.14 26.32 27.57
CA THR A 3 11.52 24.97 27.12
C THR A 3 11.29 24.88 25.63
N GLU A 4 12.37 24.79 24.85
CA GLU A 4 12.30 24.42 23.44
C GLU A 4 11.59 23.07 23.29
N PRO A 5 10.65 22.90 22.35
CA PRO A 5 9.96 21.64 22.16
C PRO A 5 10.96 20.53 21.78
N SER A 6 10.93 19.42 22.52
CA SER A 6 11.78 18.26 22.22
C SER A 6 11.46 17.74 20.82
N GLN A 7 12.45 17.74 19.93
CA GLN A 7 12.29 17.19 18.58
C GLN A 7 12.05 15.67 18.68
N ARG A 8 10.92 15.21 18.15
CA ARG A 8 10.58 13.77 18.05
C ARG A 8 10.56 13.39 16.56
N PRO A 9 11.74 13.18 15.94
CA PRO A 9 11.79 12.86 14.52
C PRO A 9 11.03 11.56 14.24
N VAL A 10 10.27 11.55 13.14
CA VAL A 10 9.57 10.36 12.64
C VAL A 10 10.25 9.91 11.36
N ARG A 11 10.71 8.66 11.31
CA ARG A 11 11.27 8.09 10.08
C ARG A 11 10.15 7.58 9.20
N VAL A 12 10.01 8.19 8.02
CA VAL A 12 9.03 7.78 7.01
C VAL A 12 9.74 7.00 5.91
N GLY A 13 9.23 5.82 5.58
CA GLY A 13 9.62 5.02 4.42
C GLY A 13 8.61 5.21 3.28
N LEU A 14 9.11 5.28 2.06
CA LEU A 14 8.28 5.38 0.86
C LEU A 14 8.49 4.11 0.04
N ILE A 15 7.40 3.38 -0.21
CA ILE A 15 7.39 2.25 -1.14
C ILE A 15 7.31 2.83 -2.55
N GLN A 16 8.20 2.39 -3.43
CA GLN A 16 8.19 2.73 -4.85
C GLN A 16 8.13 1.44 -5.64
N ASP A 17 7.00 1.21 -6.29
CA ASP A 17 6.76 0.06 -7.15
C ASP A 17 5.63 0.37 -8.14
N VAL A 18 5.50 -0.44 -9.20
CA VAL A 18 4.37 -0.41 -10.14
C VAL A 18 3.53 -1.66 -9.88
N PRO A 19 2.39 -1.55 -9.18
CA PRO A 19 1.57 -2.71 -8.88
C PRO A 19 0.94 -3.30 -10.16
N ILE A 20 0.76 -4.61 -10.14
CA ILE A 20 0.17 -5.39 -11.23
C ILE A 20 -1.35 -5.19 -11.18
N LYS A 21 -1.93 -4.71 -12.27
CA LYS A 21 -3.39 -4.53 -12.35
C LYS A 21 -4.09 -5.86 -12.08
N TRP A 22 -5.06 -5.84 -11.18
CA TRP A 22 -5.96 -6.94 -10.84
C TRP A 22 -5.34 -8.14 -10.12
N ASP A 23 -4.04 -8.13 -9.81
CA ASP A 23 -3.36 -9.22 -9.11
C ASP A 23 -3.07 -8.86 -7.65
N LEU A 24 -4.08 -9.05 -6.81
CA LEU A 24 -4.03 -8.71 -5.39
C LEU A 24 -2.98 -9.51 -4.63
N ALA A 25 -2.83 -10.79 -4.98
CA ALA A 25 -1.89 -11.68 -4.31
C ALA A 25 -0.44 -11.29 -4.60
N ALA A 26 -0.13 -10.99 -5.86
CA ALA A 26 1.20 -10.51 -6.24
C ALA A 26 1.50 -9.15 -5.61
N ASN A 27 0.56 -8.21 -5.67
CA ASN A 27 0.75 -6.88 -5.08
C ASN A 27 0.92 -6.94 -3.57
N TRP A 28 0.14 -7.77 -2.87
CA TRP A 28 0.30 -7.97 -1.43
C TRP A 28 1.66 -8.59 -1.08
N HIS A 29 2.10 -9.59 -1.84
CA HIS A 29 3.42 -10.20 -1.62
C HIS A 29 4.56 -9.18 -1.78
N THR A 30 4.46 -8.31 -2.79
CA THR A 30 5.42 -7.22 -2.97
C THR A 30 5.34 -6.19 -1.84
N PHE A 31 4.13 -5.81 -1.40
CA PHE A 31 3.94 -4.97 -0.23
C PHE A 31 4.64 -5.55 1.01
N GLU A 32 4.42 -6.81 1.35
CA GLU A 32 5.02 -7.44 2.53
C GLU A 32 6.55 -7.42 2.46
N THR A 33 7.11 -7.71 1.30
CA THR A 33 8.56 -7.69 1.08
C THR A 33 9.14 -6.29 1.30
N LEU A 34 8.50 -5.26 0.75
CA LEU A 34 8.95 -3.87 0.88
C LEU A 34 8.67 -3.29 2.27
N PHE A 35 7.57 -3.70 2.90
CA PHE A 35 7.22 -3.35 4.27
C PHE A 35 8.30 -3.84 5.24
N LEU A 36 8.67 -5.12 5.16
CA LEU A 36 9.70 -5.71 6.02
C LEU A 36 11.05 -4.98 5.85
N ARG A 37 11.44 -4.65 4.62
CA ARG A 37 12.64 -3.82 4.36
C ARG A 37 12.55 -2.43 4.99
N GLY A 38 11.36 -1.83 5.00
CA GLY A 38 11.11 -0.56 5.66
C GLY A 38 11.26 -0.66 7.18
N VAL A 39 10.71 -1.72 7.77
CA VAL A 39 10.83 -2.04 9.20
C VAL A 39 12.30 -2.26 9.59
N GLU A 40 13.05 -3.04 8.81
CA GLU A 40 14.50 -3.27 9.02
C GLU A 40 15.31 -1.97 9.00
N ARG A 41 14.84 -0.96 8.25
CA ARG A 41 15.46 0.38 8.16
C ARG A 41 14.95 1.36 9.21
N GLY A 42 14.10 0.90 10.13
CA GLY A 42 13.55 1.67 11.24
C GLY A 42 12.45 2.66 10.83
N ALA A 43 11.76 2.42 9.70
CA ALA A 43 10.60 3.23 9.33
C ALA A 43 9.48 3.08 10.37
N GLN A 44 8.90 4.19 10.79
CA GLN A 44 7.77 4.28 11.73
C GLN A 44 6.44 4.49 10.99
N ILE A 45 6.53 5.06 9.79
CA ILE A 45 5.42 5.22 8.85
C ILE A 45 5.93 4.70 7.51
N LEU A 46 5.13 3.88 6.82
CA LEU A 46 5.39 3.43 5.46
C LEU A 46 4.23 3.88 4.57
N CYS A 47 4.55 4.58 3.49
CA CYS A 47 3.57 5.02 2.50
C CYS A 47 3.69 4.20 1.23
N THR A 48 2.56 3.69 0.72
CA THR A 48 2.46 3.07 -0.60
C THR A 48 2.02 4.10 -1.65
N PRO A 49 2.23 3.82 -2.94
CA PRO A 49 1.47 4.44 -4.02
C PRO A 49 -0.04 4.27 -3.86
N GLU A 50 -0.81 5.10 -4.56
CA GLU A 50 -2.27 4.98 -4.67
C GLU A 50 -2.67 3.68 -5.37
N CYS A 51 -3.80 3.08 -4.96
CA CYS A 51 -4.32 1.81 -5.49
C CYS A 51 -3.27 0.68 -5.50
N PHE A 52 -2.49 0.54 -4.43
CA PHE A 52 -1.39 -0.44 -4.41
C PHE A 52 -1.87 -1.88 -4.54
N LEU A 53 -2.99 -2.23 -3.88
CA LEU A 53 -3.47 -3.60 -3.81
C LEU A 53 -4.08 -4.07 -5.13
N ASP A 54 -4.89 -3.23 -5.75
CA ASP A 54 -5.65 -3.48 -6.99
C ASP A 54 -4.89 -3.08 -8.25
N GLY A 55 -3.88 -2.23 -8.12
CA GLY A 55 -3.15 -1.61 -9.21
C GLY A 55 -3.87 -0.39 -9.77
N TYR A 56 -3.11 0.65 -10.11
CA TYR A 56 -3.70 1.89 -10.62
C TYR A 56 -4.29 1.68 -12.03
N VAL A 57 -5.62 1.65 -12.11
CA VAL A 57 -6.38 1.21 -13.30
C VAL A 57 -6.84 2.36 -14.20
N SER A 58 -6.64 3.62 -13.80
CA SER A 58 -7.07 4.78 -14.60
C SER A 58 -6.40 4.88 -15.99
N SER A 59 -5.28 4.20 -16.23
CA SER A 59 -4.57 4.20 -17.51
C SER A 59 -5.02 3.09 -18.47
N ASP A 60 -6.07 2.34 -18.14
CA ASP A 60 -6.54 1.25 -18.99
C ASP A 60 -7.50 1.73 -20.08
N GLU A 61 -6.95 1.97 -21.28
CA GLU A 61 -7.72 2.38 -22.46
C GLU A 61 -8.56 1.23 -23.06
N SER A 62 -8.37 -0.02 -22.60
CA SER A 62 -9.11 -1.18 -23.13
C SER A 62 -10.60 -1.20 -22.74
N GLY A 63 -11.03 -0.25 -21.91
CA GLY A 63 -12.40 -0.08 -21.48
C GLY A 63 -12.68 -0.85 -20.20
N TRP A 64 -13.30 -0.16 -19.23
CA TRP A 64 -13.72 -0.65 -17.93
C TRP A 64 -14.50 -1.97 -18.06
N PRO A 65 -13.90 -3.15 -17.85
CA PRO A 65 -14.67 -4.37 -17.93
C PRO A 65 -15.37 -4.50 -16.58
N GLU A 66 -16.64 -4.13 -16.49
CA GLU A 66 -17.50 -4.85 -15.54
C GLU A 66 -17.46 -6.31 -16.02
N PRO A 67 -16.59 -7.16 -15.42
CA PRO A 67 -16.64 -7.52 -13.99
C PRO A 67 -15.42 -7.17 -13.09
N GLY A 68 -14.30 -6.67 -13.61
CA GLY A 68 -13.00 -6.60 -12.92
C GLY A 68 -12.99 -5.89 -11.56
N PHE A 69 -13.65 -4.73 -11.42
CA PHE A 69 -13.70 -4.01 -10.12
C PHE A 69 -14.40 -4.79 -9.02
N ARG A 70 -15.44 -5.57 -9.36
CA ARG A 70 -16.13 -6.41 -8.37
C ARG A 70 -15.24 -7.56 -7.93
N ASP A 71 -14.44 -8.10 -8.84
CA ASP A 71 -13.57 -9.24 -8.56
C ASP A 71 -12.39 -8.88 -7.64
N VAL A 72 -11.96 -7.61 -7.66
CA VAL A 72 -10.88 -7.11 -6.78
C VAL A 72 -11.37 -6.38 -5.53
N ALA A 73 -12.64 -5.98 -5.48
CA ALA A 73 -13.20 -5.31 -4.32
C ALA A 73 -13.06 -6.18 -3.06
N GLN A 74 -12.59 -5.57 -1.97
CA GLN A 74 -12.46 -6.23 -0.68
C GLN A 74 -13.64 -5.86 0.22
N PRO A 75 -14.34 -6.83 0.84
CA PRO A 75 -15.26 -6.52 1.91
C PRO A 75 -14.49 -6.00 3.14
N LEU A 76 -15.19 -5.38 4.10
CA LEU A 76 -14.56 -4.79 5.29
C LEU A 76 -13.88 -5.82 6.22
N ASP A 77 -14.23 -7.08 6.07
CA ASP A 77 -13.67 -8.27 6.72
C ASP A 77 -12.89 -9.16 5.74
N GLY A 78 -12.58 -8.64 4.55
CA GLY A 78 -11.80 -9.34 3.53
C GLY A 78 -10.37 -9.64 4.00
N GLU A 79 -9.71 -10.57 3.31
CA GLU A 79 -8.37 -11.04 3.67
C GLU A 79 -7.39 -9.89 3.82
N TYR A 80 -7.21 -9.08 2.78
CA TYR A 80 -6.20 -8.03 2.76
C TYR A 80 -6.53 -6.86 3.70
N VAL A 81 -7.83 -6.57 3.92
CA VAL A 81 -8.27 -5.59 4.93
C VAL A 81 -7.94 -6.09 6.33
N THR A 82 -8.11 -7.39 6.58
CA THR A 82 -7.78 -8.01 7.87
C THR A 82 -6.27 -8.03 8.10
N ARG A 83 -5.48 -8.36 7.08
CA ARG A 83 -4.00 -8.42 7.16
C ARG A 83 -3.34 -7.04 7.31
N ALA A 84 -4.01 -5.96 6.90
CA ALA A 84 -3.48 -4.59 6.99
C ALA A 84 -3.74 -3.89 8.33
N ARG A 85 -4.54 -4.49 9.23
CA ARG A 85 -4.84 -3.97 10.58
C ARG A 85 -3.79 -4.37 11.59
#